data_AF-A0A971QHP8-F1
#
_entry.id   AF-A0A971QHP8-F1
#
_cell.length_a   1.000
_cell.length_b   1.000
_cell.length_c   1.000
_cell.angle_alpha   90.00
_cell.angle_beta   90.00
_cell.angle_gamma   90.00
#
_symmetry.space_group_name_H-M   'P 1'
#
loop_
_entity.id
_entity.type
_entity.pdbx_description
1 polymer ?
#
loop_
_entity_poly.entity_id
_entity_poly.type
_entity_poly.pdbx_seq_one_letter_code
_entity_poly.pdbx_strand_id
1 'polypeptide(L)'
;MSDACYKALADGHRRRILAALCRRAIRAGDLARLVGLAPNTLSFHLRSLLAAGLVTATRQGRFLWYEAAEDAVRHWLADVAAQFGEPAAGPRPTAPEIPAQAVKAKPKFKDSSSRGPRPRRRKTPSANAPRTQRSAIGTADSVPDDILPTELL
;
A
#
# COMPACT_ATOMS: atom_id res chain seq x y z
N MET A 1 -9.54 4.58 -23.72
CA MET A 1 -8.92 4.55 -22.38
C MET A 1 -9.77 3.78 -21.37
N SER A 2 -10.58 2.80 -21.80
CA SER A 2 -11.82 2.49 -21.06
C SER A 2 -11.79 1.12 -20.37
N ASP A 3 -11.29 0.08 -21.03
CA ASP A 3 -11.34 -1.30 -20.50
C ASP A 3 -10.50 -1.49 -19.21
N ALA A 4 -9.28 -0.94 -19.19
CA ALA A 4 -8.41 -0.98 -18.02
C ALA A 4 -9.03 -0.25 -16.81
N CYS A 5 -9.69 0.88 -17.03
CA CYS A 5 -10.40 1.64 -16.00
C CYS A 5 -11.59 0.85 -15.46
N TYR A 6 -12.41 0.24 -16.32
CA TYR A 6 -13.53 -0.61 -15.90
C TYR A 6 -13.03 -1.81 -15.07
N LYS A 7 -11.98 -2.50 -15.52
CA LYS A 7 -11.37 -3.61 -14.78
C LYS A 7 -10.80 -3.17 -13.43
N ALA A 8 -10.14 -2.01 -13.39
CA ALA A 8 -9.62 -1.43 -12.15
C ALA A 8 -10.74 -1.00 -11.19
N LEU A 9 -11.89 -0.56 -11.70
CA LEU A 9 -13.01 -0.13 -10.85
C LEU A 9 -14.00 -1.24 -10.51
N ALA A 10 -13.88 -2.43 -11.11
CA ALA A 10 -14.74 -3.58 -10.81
C ALA A 10 -14.67 -4.04 -9.33
N ASP A 11 -13.56 -3.76 -8.63
CA ASP A 11 -13.36 -4.17 -7.24
C ASP A 11 -13.79 -3.11 -6.22
N GLY A 12 -14.49 -3.54 -5.18
CA GLY A 12 -15.02 -2.65 -4.15
C GLY A 12 -13.95 -1.94 -3.31
N HIS A 13 -12.83 -2.60 -3.02
CA HIS A 13 -11.72 -1.97 -2.30
C HIS A 13 -11.02 -0.92 -3.16
N ARG A 14 -10.81 -1.19 -4.45
CA ARG A 14 -10.25 -0.21 -5.40
C ARG A 14 -11.10 1.04 -5.51
N ARG A 15 -12.43 0.91 -5.57
CA ARG A 15 -13.34 2.08 -5.54
C ARG A 15 -13.23 2.88 -4.24
N ARG A 16 -13.13 2.22 -3.08
CA ARG A 16 -12.94 2.89 -1.78
C ARG A 16 -11.60 3.64 -1.71
N ILE A 17 -10.54 3.02 -2.22
CA ILE A 17 -9.21 3.64 -2.29
C ILE A 17 -9.28 4.91 -3.16
N LEU A 18 -9.83 4.80 -4.37
CA LEU A 18 -9.95 5.94 -5.28
C LEU A 18 -10.79 7.07 -4.64
N ALA A 19 -11.94 6.74 -4.05
CA ALA A 19 -12.79 7.73 -3.38
C ALA A 19 -12.08 8.45 -2.22
N ALA A 20 -11.19 7.77 -1.49
CA ALA A 20 -10.38 8.40 -0.45
C ALA A 20 -9.33 9.36 -1.06
N LEU A 21 -8.71 8.96 -2.17
CA LEU A 21 -7.67 9.73 -2.86
C LEU A 21 -8.21 10.94 -3.63
N CYS A 22 -9.47 10.89 -4.10
CA CYS A 22 -10.16 12.04 -4.69
C CYS A 22 -10.38 13.19 -3.69
N ARG A 23 -10.34 12.92 -2.37
CA ARG A 23 -10.55 13.97 -1.35
C ARG A 23 -9.25 14.66 -0.95
N ARG A 24 -8.13 13.94 -0.97
CA ARG A 24 -6.79 14.45 -0.64
C ARG A 24 -5.72 13.42 -1.00
N ALA A 25 -4.48 13.89 -1.16
CA ALA A 25 -3.31 13.01 -1.19
C ALA A 25 -3.11 12.32 0.18
N ILE A 26 -2.80 11.02 0.17
CA ILE A 26 -2.63 10.20 1.38
C ILE A 26 -1.38 9.33 1.26
N ARG A 27 -0.61 9.20 2.34
CA ARG A 27 0.55 8.30 2.42
C ARG A 27 0.11 6.84 2.36
N ALA A 28 0.92 5.97 1.76
CA ALA A 28 0.66 4.54 1.64
C ALA A 28 0.22 3.87 2.96
N GLY A 29 0.95 4.15 4.05
CA GLY A 29 0.66 3.57 5.37
C GLY A 29 -0.62 4.10 6.02
N ASP A 30 -0.97 5.37 5.79
CA ASP A 30 -2.22 5.95 6.28
C ASP A 30 -3.42 5.43 5.49
N LEU A 31 -3.24 5.27 4.17
CA LEU A 31 -4.25 4.74 3.27
C LEU A 31 -4.61 3.28 3.62
N ALA A 32 -3.61 2.46 3.97
CA ALA A 32 -3.83 1.09 4.42
C ALA A 32 -4.70 1.04 5.68
N ARG A 33 -4.41 1.91 6.65
CA ARG A 33 -5.21 2.04 7.89
C ARG A 33 -6.63 2.53 7.61
N LEU A 34 -6.78 3.52 6.73
CA LEU A 34 -8.08 4.12 6.41
C LEU A 34 -9.03 3.13 5.74
N VAL A 35 -8.52 2.30 4.83
CA VAL A 35 -9.34 1.30 4.11
C VAL A 35 -9.42 -0.03 4.87
N GLY A 36 -8.62 -0.22 5.93
CA GLY A 36 -8.59 -1.45 6.72
C GLY A 36 -7.92 -2.63 5.99
N LEU A 37 -6.94 -2.35 5.13
CA LEU A 37 -6.25 -3.36 4.33
C LEU A 37 -4.82 -3.60 4.81
N ALA A 38 -4.34 -4.83 4.64
CA ALA A 38 -2.93 -5.14 4.83
C ALA A 38 -2.06 -4.40 3.78
N PRO A 39 -0.84 -3.97 4.13
CA PRO A 39 0.03 -3.21 3.21
C PRO A 39 0.31 -3.92 1.87
N ASN A 40 0.46 -5.25 1.91
CA ASN A 40 0.69 -6.04 0.70
C ASN A 40 -0.52 -6.02 -0.24
N THR A 41 -1.71 -6.24 0.32
CA THR A 41 -2.99 -6.18 -0.41
C THR A 41 -3.24 -4.79 -0.99
N LEU A 42 -2.97 -3.73 -0.22
CA LEU A 42 -3.09 -2.36 -0.71
C LEU A 42 -2.16 -2.11 -1.92
N SER A 43 -0.91 -2.57 -1.84
CA SER A 43 0.07 -2.40 -2.92
C SER A 43 -0.35 -3.13 -4.21
N PHE A 44 -1.07 -4.25 -4.10
CA PHE A 44 -1.68 -4.92 -5.25
C PHE A 44 -2.79 -4.08 -5.88
N HIS A 45 -3.75 -3.58 -5.07
CA HIS A 45 -4.83 -2.72 -5.56
C HIS A 45 -4.32 -1.41 -6.19
N LEU A 46 -3.31 -0.79 -5.58
CA LEU A 46 -2.69 0.43 -6.09
C LEU A 46 -1.98 0.21 -7.42
N ARG A 47 -1.33 -0.94 -7.63
CA ARG A 47 -0.74 -1.27 -8.93
C ARG A 47 -1.79 -1.33 -10.04
N SER A 48 -2.95 -1.94 -9.79
CA SER A 48 -4.03 -1.96 -10.78
C SER A 48 -4.59 -0.56 -11.07
N LEU A 49 -4.72 0.28 -10.04
CA LEU A 49 -5.21 1.65 -10.20
C LEU A 49 -4.19 2.55 -10.93
N LEU A 50 -2.89 2.38 -10.65
CA LEU A 50 -1.79 3.05 -11.35
C LEU A 50 -1.72 2.62 -12.82
N ALA A 51 -1.85 1.32 -13.10
CA ALA A 51 -1.87 0.80 -14.47
C ALA A 51 -3.05 1.32 -15.29
N ALA A 52 -4.17 1.63 -14.64
CA ALA A 52 -5.31 2.29 -15.26
C ALA A 52 -5.17 3.82 -15.38
N GLY A 53 -4.12 4.42 -14.81
CA GLY A 53 -3.90 5.87 -14.83
C GLY A 53 -4.87 6.69 -13.97
N LEU A 54 -5.61 6.06 -13.06
CA LEU A 54 -6.62 6.74 -12.22
C LEU A 54 -6.00 7.40 -10.97
N VAL A 55 -4.77 7.04 -10.63
CA VAL A 55 -4.02 7.54 -9.48
C VAL A 55 -2.58 7.75 -9.89
N THR A 56 -1.92 8.68 -9.20
CA THR A 56 -0.48 8.93 -9.31
C THR A 56 0.19 8.66 -7.97
N ALA A 57 1.49 8.39 -8.04
CA ALA A 57 2.32 8.15 -6.87
C ALA A 57 3.50 9.13 -6.89
N THR A 58 3.59 9.95 -5.85
CA THR A 58 4.62 10.99 -5.73
C THR A 58 5.46 10.71 -4.50
N ARG A 59 6.78 10.58 -4.67
CA ARG A 59 7.70 10.37 -3.54
C ARG A 59 8.12 11.72 -2.99
N GLN A 60 7.73 12.01 -1.75
CA GLN A 60 8.17 13.20 -1.03
C GLN A 60 9.05 12.77 0.15
N GLY A 61 10.36 12.95 -0.03
CA GLY A 61 11.39 12.54 0.92
C GLY A 61 11.38 11.03 1.18
N ARG A 62 11.06 10.65 2.43
CA ARG A 62 11.03 9.23 2.87
C ARG A 62 9.67 8.57 2.69
N PHE A 63 8.63 9.33 2.30
CA PHE A 63 7.27 8.84 2.20
C PHE A 63 6.78 8.80 0.74
N LEU A 64 5.99 7.76 0.44
CA LEU A 64 5.28 7.65 -0.82
C LEU A 64 3.83 8.10 -0.63
N TRP A 65 3.45 9.11 -1.39
CA TRP A 65 2.12 9.70 -1.40
C TRP A 65 1.37 9.21 -2.63
N TYR A 66 0.08 8.95 -2.44
CA TYR A 66 -0.84 8.63 -3.52
C TYR A 66 -1.88 9.73 -3.61
N GLU A 67 -2.29 10.05 -4.82
CA GLU A 67 -3.32 11.03 -5.12
C GLU A 67 -4.12 10.56 -6.34
N ALA A 68 -5.36 11.04 -6.46
CA ALA A 68 -6.16 10.76 -7.65
C ALA A 68 -5.66 11.59 -8.83
N ALA A 69 -5.56 10.97 -10.00
CA ALA A 69 -5.30 11.70 -11.24
C ALA A 69 -6.60 12.40 -11.66
N GLU A 70 -6.86 13.59 -11.12
CA GLU A 70 -8.17 14.25 -11.21
C GLU A 70 -8.63 14.41 -12.67
N ASP A 71 -7.73 14.84 -13.56
CA ASP A 71 -8.04 15.00 -14.99
C ASP A 71 -8.38 13.66 -15.66
N ALA A 72 -7.63 12.59 -15.35
CA ALA A 72 -7.87 11.27 -15.90
C ALA A 72 -9.21 10.68 -15.41
N VAL A 73 -9.52 10.88 -14.12
CA VAL A 73 -10.80 10.46 -13.52
C VAL A 73 -11.95 11.25 -14.15
N ARG A 74 -11.80 12.56 -14.33
CA ARG A 74 -12.83 13.42 -14.95
C ARG A 74 -13.07 13.06 -16.40
N HIS A 75 -12.00 12.81 -17.16
CA HIS A 75 -12.10 12.37 -18.55
C HIS A 75 -12.79 11.00 -18.64
N TRP A 76 -12.41 10.05 -17.78
CA TRP A 76 -13.07 8.74 -17.73
C TRP A 76 -14.56 8.86 -17.38
N LEU A 77 -14.95 9.72 -16.43
CA LEU A 77 -16.36 9.97 -16.10
C LEU A 77 -17.13 10.56 -17.27
N ALA A 78 -16.53 11.51 -18.01
CA ALA A 78 -17.13 12.09 -19.20
C ALA A 78 -17.31 11.05 -20.31
N ASP A 79 -16.32 10.17 -20.52
CA ASP A 79 -16.41 9.06 -21.48
C ASP A 79 -17.56 8.10 -21.12
N VAL A 80 -17.69 7.75 -19.84
CA VAL A 80 -18.78 6.90 -19.33
C VAL A 80 -20.14 7.56 -19.56
N ALA A 81 -20.27 8.85 -19.23
CA ALA A 81 -21.51 9.61 -19.44
C ALA A 81 -21.86 9.73 -20.93
N ALA A 82 -20.87 9.91 -21.81
CA ALA A 82 -21.10 9.92 -23.25
C ALA A 82 -21.56 8.54 -23.78
N GLN A 83 -21.07 7.46 -23.19
CA GLN A 83 -21.35 6.08 -23.63
C GLN A 83 -22.71 5.55 -23.14
N PHE A 84 -23.11 5.90 -21.92
CA PHE A 84 -24.35 5.41 -21.29
C PHE A 84 -25.45 6.48 -21.17
N GLY A 85 -25.17 7.72 -21.60
CA GLY A 85 -25.98 8.89 -21.32
C GLY A 85 -25.69 9.47 -19.93
N GLU A 86 -25.95 10.76 -19.75
CA GLU A 86 -26.04 11.34 -18.41
C GLU A 86 -27.06 10.51 -17.61
N PRO A 87 -26.74 10.09 -16.37
CA PRO A 87 -27.75 9.48 -15.53
C PRO A 87 -28.84 10.53 -15.38
N ALA A 88 -29.97 10.31 -16.05
CA ALA A 88 -31.15 11.11 -15.80
C ALA A 88 -31.27 11.18 -14.28
N ALA A 89 -31.28 12.41 -13.74
CA ALA A 89 -31.55 12.67 -12.34
C ALA A 89 -33.01 12.26 -12.04
N GLY A 90 -33.32 10.98 -12.23
CA GLY A 90 -34.54 10.36 -11.76
C GLY A 90 -34.55 10.39 -10.24
N PRO A 91 -35.74 10.40 -9.62
CA PRO A 91 -35.83 10.36 -8.17
C PRO A 91 -34.97 9.20 -7.69
N ARG A 92 -34.06 9.49 -6.75
CA ARG A 92 -33.36 8.43 -6.01
C ARG A 92 -34.44 7.42 -5.63
N PRO A 93 -34.30 6.12 -5.90
CA PRO A 93 -35.14 5.17 -5.20
C PRO A 93 -34.91 5.47 -3.72
N THR A 94 -35.92 6.06 -3.08
CA THR A 94 -36.02 6.07 -1.62
C THR A 94 -35.76 4.63 -1.24
N ALA A 95 -34.64 4.41 -0.57
CA ALA A 95 -34.16 3.08 -0.26
C ALA A 95 -35.36 2.22 0.15
N PRO A 96 -35.58 1.03 -0.42
CA PRO A 96 -36.32 0.04 0.35
C PRO A 96 -35.53 -0.08 1.65
N GLU A 97 -36.15 0.23 2.78
CA GLU A 97 -35.61 -0.07 4.10
C GLU A 97 -35.17 -1.52 4.06
N ILE A 98 -33.86 -1.76 3.93
CA ILE A 98 -33.31 -3.08 4.13
C ILE A 98 -33.53 -3.32 5.63
N PRO A 99 -34.36 -4.31 6.04
CA PRO A 99 -34.54 -4.60 7.44
C PRO A 99 -33.17 -4.84 8.06
N ALA A 100 -32.91 -4.21 9.21
CA ALA A 100 -31.63 -4.17 9.91
C ALA A 100 -31.14 -5.53 10.47
N GLN A 101 -31.41 -6.65 9.80
CA GLN A 101 -31.23 -8.01 10.30
C GLN A 101 -30.41 -8.90 9.34
N ALA A 102 -29.25 -8.45 8.87
CA ALA A 102 -28.26 -9.37 8.27
C ALA A 102 -26.83 -8.80 8.23
N VAL A 103 -26.26 -8.42 9.37
CA VAL A 103 -24.79 -8.42 9.57
C VAL A 103 -24.46 -8.67 11.04
N LYS A 104 -24.78 -9.87 11.52
CA LYS A 104 -24.10 -10.44 12.69
C LYS A 104 -22.75 -11.00 12.25
N ALA A 105 -21.70 -10.21 12.43
CA ALA A 105 -20.35 -10.75 12.58
C ALA A 105 -19.58 -9.88 13.57
N LYS A 106 -19.55 -10.33 14.82
CA LYS A 106 -18.71 -9.79 15.91
C LYS A 106 -17.23 -9.97 15.54
N PRO A 107 -16.41 -8.91 15.40
CA PRO A 107 -15.00 -9.04 15.72
C PRO A 107 -14.88 -8.91 17.24
N LYS A 108 -14.53 -10.02 17.91
CA LYS A 108 -14.09 -10.00 19.32
C LYS A 108 -12.75 -9.27 19.38
N PHE A 109 -12.77 -7.96 19.57
CA PHE A 109 -11.57 -7.22 19.97
C PHE A 109 -11.37 -7.46 21.47
N LYS A 110 -10.40 -8.32 21.83
CA LYS A 110 -9.97 -8.48 23.22
C LYS A 110 -9.00 -7.35 23.54
N ASP A 111 -9.43 -6.42 24.38
CA ASP A 111 -8.54 -5.48 25.05
C ASP A 111 -7.50 -6.26 25.85
N SER A 112 -6.23 -6.18 25.42
CA SER A 112 -5.09 -6.80 26.07
C SER A 112 -4.37 -5.86 27.05
N SER A 113 -5.06 -4.84 27.56
CA SER A 113 -4.47 -3.76 28.37
C SER A 113 -4.58 -3.92 29.89
N SER A 114 -4.69 -5.14 30.44
CA SER A 114 -4.65 -5.32 31.90
C SER A 114 -3.82 -6.53 32.34
N ARG A 115 -2.51 -6.33 32.56
CA ARG A 115 -1.72 -7.13 33.52
C ARG A 115 -0.42 -6.44 33.95
N GLY A 116 -0.54 -5.63 35.01
CA GLY A 116 0.35 -5.58 36.18
C GLY A 116 1.80 -5.06 36.03
N PRO A 117 2.42 -4.61 37.14
CA PRO A 117 3.78 -4.09 37.15
C PRO A 117 4.79 -5.22 36.93
N ARG A 118 5.81 -4.98 36.08
CA ARG A 118 6.94 -5.90 35.89
C ARG A 118 7.77 -5.98 37.19
N PRO A 119 8.11 -7.17 37.71
CA PRO A 119 9.00 -7.28 38.87
C PRO A 119 10.42 -6.82 38.51
N ARG A 120 11.06 -6.10 39.44
CA ARG A 120 12.45 -5.62 39.34
C ARG A 120 13.40 -6.81 39.24
N ARG A 121 14.02 -6.98 38.07
CA ARG A 121 15.08 -7.97 37.88
C ARG A 121 16.34 -7.48 38.61
N ARG A 122 16.73 -8.19 39.68
CA ARG A 122 18.01 -7.99 40.39
C ARG A 122 19.17 -8.07 39.39
N LYS A 123 20.10 -7.12 39.47
CA LYS A 123 21.39 -7.15 38.77
C LYS A 123 22.19 -8.37 39.24
N THR A 124 22.54 -9.27 38.33
CA THR A 124 23.65 -10.21 38.52
C THR A 124 24.87 -9.63 37.80
N PRO A 125 26.04 -9.49 38.45
CA PRO A 125 27.25 -9.11 37.75
C PRO A 125 27.76 -10.35 37.00
N SER A 126 27.96 -10.26 35.69
CA SER A 126 28.76 -11.27 35.00
C SER A 126 29.71 -10.55 34.05
N ALA A 127 30.96 -10.52 34.49
CA ALA A 127 32.11 -10.07 33.77
C ALA A 127 32.26 -10.81 32.45
N ASN A 128 32.47 -10.08 31.34
CA ASN A 128 33.49 -10.51 30.38
C ASN A 128 33.93 -9.37 29.47
N ALA A 129 35.14 -8.90 29.70
CA ALA A 129 36.02 -8.23 28.76
C ALA A 129 37.46 -8.38 29.31
N PRO A 130 38.52 -8.24 28.51
CA PRO A 130 38.69 -8.46 27.08
C PRO A 130 39.80 -9.50 26.82
N ARG A 131 39.95 -10.01 25.59
CA ARG A 131 41.23 -10.62 25.19
C ARG A 131 41.64 -10.15 23.80
N THR A 132 42.69 -9.35 23.82
CA THR A 132 43.37 -8.74 22.69
C THR A 132 44.52 -9.66 22.21
N GLN A 133 44.91 -9.47 20.95
CA GLN A 133 46.19 -9.82 20.29
C GLN A 133 46.36 -11.30 19.86
N ARG A 134 47.05 -11.66 18.75
CA ARG A 134 47.94 -10.93 17.82
C ARG A 134 48.12 -11.74 16.52
N SER A 135 48.60 -11.05 15.49
CA SER A 135 48.97 -11.40 14.12
C SER A 135 49.86 -12.63 13.88
N ALA A 136 49.83 -13.16 12.64
CA ALA A 136 50.99 -13.31 11.73
C ALA A 136 50.60 -14.11 10.45
N ILE A 137 50.69 -13.51 9.23
CA ILE A 137 51.75 -13.66 8.20
C ILE A 137 51.44 -14.74 7.15
N GLY A 138 51.53 -14.38 5.86
CA GLY A 138 51.67 -15.37 4.78
C GLY A 138 51.18 -14.95 3.39
N THR A 139 51.96 -14.11 2.74
CA THR A 139 52.09 -13.81 1.29
C THR A 139 51.74 -14.91 0.29
N ALA A 140 51.14 -14.56 -0.86
CA ALA A 140 51.82 -14.63 -2.17
C ALA A 140 50.91 -14.17 -3.34
N ASP A 141 51.52 -13.34 -4.19
CA ASP A 141 51.51 -13.35 -5.66
C ASP A 141 50.26 -13.10 -6.52
N SER A 142 50.35 -11.93 -7.17
CA SER A 142 50.47 -11.77 -8.62
C SER A 142 49.24 -11.74 -9.54
N VAL A 143 48.88 -10.48 -9.86
CA VAL A 143 48.84 -9.83 -11.19
C VAL A 143 47.73 -10.25 -12.19
N PRO A 144 47.16 -9.27 -12.93
CA PRO A 144 45.89 -9.39 -13.64
C PRO A 144 46.06 -9.68 -15.13
N ASP A 145 45.01 -10.16 -15.80
CA ASP A 145 44.90 -10.11 -17.26
C ASP A 145 43.42 -9.95 -17.65
N ASP A 146 43.13 -8.73 -18.10
CA ASP A 146 42.50 -8.38 -19.38
C ASP A 146 41.33 -9.20 -19.97
N ILE A 147 40.64 -8.52 -20.91
CA ILE A 147 39.61 -9.01 -21.83
C ILE A 147 38.13 -8.80 -21.41
N LEU A 148 37.64 -7.58 -21.64
CA LEU A 148 36.41 -7.38 -22.44
C LEU A 148 36.81 -7.45 -23.94
N PRO A 149 35.88 -7.43 -24.93
CA PRO A 149 34.53 -7.99 -25.05
C PRO A 149 34.43 -8.87 -26.33
N THR A 150 33.42 -9.74 -26.51
CA THR A 150 32.97 -10.10 -27.88
C THR A 150 31.50 -10.54 -27.90
N GLU A 151 30.75 -9.84 -28.75
CA GLU A 151 29.54 -10.26 -29.46
C GLU A 151 29.46 -11.77 -29.74
N LEU A 152 28.27 -12.38 -29.58
CA LEU A 152 27.54 -13.03 -30.69
C LEU A 152 26.22 -13.64 -30.21
N LEU A 153 25.22 -13.48 -31.10
CA LEU A 153 23.87 -14.08 -31.20
C LEU A 153 22.72 -13.37 -30.49
#